data_AF-A0ABC8YG24-F1
#
_entry.id   AF-A0ABC8YG24-F1
#
_cell.length_a   1.000
_cell.length_b   1.000
_cell.length_c   1.000
_cell.angle_alpha   90.00
_cell.angle_beta   90.00
_cell.angle_gamma   90.00
#
_symmetry.space_group_name_H-M   'P 1'
#
loop_
_entity.id
_entity.type
_entity.pdbx_description
1 polymer ?
#
loop_
_entity_poly.entity_id
_entity_poly.type
_entity_poly.pdbx_seq_one_letter_code
_entity_poly.pdbx_strand_id
1 'polypeptide(L)'
;MDQAEDGQRDVQQQQGLLRMLPDDILDDVLRRLAPRELSVLRCAGKAWRAAVEARGLLLPRAVGGIFVWWNDLDSLEFVARPTAGTPVSGRLADFIAPKPRSRTLRDHCNGLLLFDHCVVNPATRSCAPLPPRLYELTRRDGYFYYHEYLVLDPAVSPHHEVFAIPKILYKPEPGESRHRGDQLDPTIEKSEWPPSSWDLLVFSSRTGQWEERTFLRDGAAAGTVASMRWSSYGHGEGHYAAYWQGELYVHYDGNYFIRIFLSGNKYQVIKPPLRIRSLLRTFHLGRSKKGVYCALTYPLKDSYWLRVWILEESCGRMKWVLKNQTDLKSLLACRKVDEQFGRPWILRDINYYEKRDKDDDDEEEEVEEMVKQFQWDSDDDNNILQIGDNVDDYYRFYTVLGFHPYKEVVFLNESRIRGLAYHFNNSKVQDLGYIRPRNYGGPTAHIKMSFPYTPCWMGEYPVQS
;
A
#
# COMPACT_ATOMS: atom_id res chain seq x y z
N MET A 1 28.07 43.01 0.71
CA MET A 1 28.83 41.93 1.38
C MET A 1 28.18 41.54 2.71
N ASP A 2 27.16 42.27 3.20
CA ASP A 2 26.58 42.06 4.53
C ASP A 2 25.47 41.00 4.63
N GLN A 3 24.80 40.62 3.53
CA GLN A 3 23.71 39.62 3.61
C GLN A 3 24.22 38.17 3.73
N ALA A 4 25.48 37.90 3.37
CA ALA A 4 26.06 36.56 3.47
C ALA A 4 26.55 36.25 4.89
N GLU A 5 27.03 37.25 5.64
CA GLU A 5 27.50 37.05 7.02
C GLU A 5 26.36 36.89 8.02
N ASP A 6 25.21 37.55 7.79
CA ASP A 6 24.06 37.52 8.69
C ASP A 6 23.37 36.14 8.67
N GLY A 7 23.19 35.56 7.48
CA GLY A 7 22.69 34.20 7.32
C GLY A 7 23.62 33.12 7.89
N GLN A 8 24.93 33.40 8.02
CA GLN A 8 25.90 32.48 8.60
C GLN A 8 25.91 32.54 10.14
N ARG A 9 25.64 33.72 10.73
CA ARG A 9 25.49 33.89 12.19
C ARG A 9 24.20 33.25 12.72
N ASP A 10 23.08 33.41 12.01
CA ASP A 10 21.80 32.81 12.41
C ASP A 10 21.84 31.27 12.41
N VAL A 11 22.49 30.67 11.40
CA VAL A 11 22.66 29.21 11.32
C VAL A 11 23.58 28.69 12.43
N GLN A 12 24.61 29.45 12.81
CA GLN A 12 25.49 29.09 13.94
C GLN A 12 24.79 29.25 15.30
N GLN A 13 23.95 30.28 15.49
CA GLN A 13 23.14 30.45 16.70
C GLN A 13 22.10 29.34 16.88
N GLN A 14 21.39 28.95 15.81
CA GLN A 14 20.43 27.84 15.87
C GLN A 14 21.10 26.49 16.18
N GLN A 15 22.32 26.26 15.67
CA GLN A 15 23.11 25.08 16.04
C GLN A 15 23.58 25.11 17.51
N GLY A 16 23.82 26.30 18.07
CA GLY A 16 24.18 26.48 19.47
C GLY A 16 23.03 26.20 20.44
N LEU A 17 21.83 26.70 20.16
CA LEU A 17 20.65 26.54 21.03
C LEU A 17 20.17 25.09 21.14
N LEU A 18 20.19 24.32 20.04
CA LEU A 18 19.83 22.90 20.06
C LEU A 18 20.82 22.03 20.85
N ARG A 19 22.08 22.46 21.01
CA ARG A 19 23.08 21.79 21.85
C ARG A 19 22.94 22.12 23.35
N MET A 20 22.16 23.15 23.70
CA MET A 20 21.96 23.58 25.08
C MET A 20 20.74 22.94 25.76
N LEU A 21 19.81 22.38 24.99
CA LEU A 21 18.66 21.65 25.53
C LEU A 21 19.04 20.18 25.78
N PRO A 22 18.78 19.65 26.99
CA PRO A 22 18.81 18.22 27.25
C PRO A 22 17.95 17.43 26.24
N ASP A 23 18.46 16.29 25.77
CA ASP A 23 17.85 15.52 24.66
C ASP A 23 16.44 15.02 24.97
N ASP A 24 16.14 14.77 26.25
CA ASP A 24 14.85 14.38 26.80
C ASP A 24 13.83 15.52 26.78
N ILE A 25 14.23 16.74 27.14
CA ILE A 25 13.37 17.93 27.06
C ILE A 25 13.06 18.26 25.59
N LEU A 26 14.07 18.19 24.72
CA LEU A 26 13.87 18.40 23.29
C LEU A 26 12.92 17.36 22.68
N ASP A 27 13.04 16.10 23.09
CA ASP A 27 12.14 15.03 22.65
C ASP A 27 10.69 15.27 23.15
N ASP A 28 10.51 15.69 24.40
CA ASP A 28 9.19 15.95 24.98
C ASP A 28 8.51 17.17 24.32
N VAL A 29 9.26 18.25 24.04
CA VAL A 29 8.76 19.42 23.30
C VAL A 29 8.36 19.02 21.89
N LEU A 30 9.24 18.34 21.15
CA LEU A 30 8.96 17.97 19.77
C LEU A 30 7.79 16.98 19.65
N ARG A 31 7.60 16.07 20.61
CA ARG A 31 6.45 15.13 20.60
C ARG A 31 5.11 15.79 20.87
N ARG A 32 5.10 16.98 21.49
CA ARG A 32 3.87 17.76 21.74
C ARG A 32 3.44 18.59 20.55
N LEU A 33 4.33 18.83 19.60
CA LEU A 33 4.04 19.60 18.40
C LEU A 33 3.18 18.81 17.44
N ALA A 34 2.27 19.50 16.76
CA ALA A 34 1.52 18.88 15.69
C ALA A 34 2.46 18.44 14.55
N PRO A 35 2.17 17.36 13.82
CA PRO A 35 2.95 16.93 12.66
C PRO A 35 3.20 18.05 11.64
N ARG A 36 2.26 19.00 11.53
CA ARG A 36 2.42 20.20 10.71
C ARG A 36 3.57 21.08 11.20
N GLU A 37 3.60 21.43 12.48
CA GLU A 37 4.63 22.28 13.10
C GLU A 37 6.00 21.62 13.05
N LEU A 38 6.04 20.29 13.24
CA LEU A 38 7.25 19.49 13.06
C LEU A 38 7.78 19.55 11.62
N SER A 39 6.91 19.58 10.61
CA SER A 39 7.33 19.70 9.22
C SER A 39 7.91 21.10 8.92
N VAL A 40 7.32 22.15 9.49
CA VAL A 40 7.84 23.53 9.42
C VAL A 40 9.19 23.64 10.13
N LEU A 41 9.34 23.10 11.35
CA LEU A 41 10.60 23.07 12.08
C LEU A 41 11.69 22.33 11.32
N ARG A 42 11.36 21.21 10.66
CA ARG A 42 12.30 20.48 9.80
C ARG A 42 12.83 21.36 8.65
N CYS A 43 12.01 22.28 8.13
CA CYS A 43 12.40 23.21 7.09
C CYS A 43 13.24 24.39 7.62
N ALA A 44 13.20 24.67 8.93
CA ALA A 44 13.90 25.81 9.54
C ALA A 44 15.43 25.68 9.54
N GLY A 45 15.99 24.47 9.50
CA GLY A 45 17.45 24.30 9.43
C GLY A 45 17.92 22.84 9.51
N LYS A 46 19.21 22.61 9.19
CA LYS A 46 19.82 21.25 9.19
C LYS A 46 19.75 20.56 10.56
N ALA A 47 19.89 21.31 11.64
CA ALA A 47 19.89 20.78 13.00
C ALA A 47 18.49 20.34 13.44
N TRP A 48 17.46 21.16 13.19
CA TRP A 48 16.05 20.78 13.41
C TRP A 48 15.64 19.61 12.53
N ARG A 49 16.10 19.58 11.28
CA ARG A 49 15.88 18.43 10.38
C ARG A 49 16.42 17.14 10.98
N ALA A 50 17.69 17.13 11.38
CA ALA A 50 18.30 15.96 12.02
C ALA A 50 17.58 15.57 13.32
N ALA A 51 17.14 16.54 14.13
CA ALA A 51 16.42 16.26 15.38
C ALA A 51 15.05 15.60 15.15
N VAL A 52 14.28 16.09 14.18
CA VAL A 52 12.96 15.55 13.80
C VAL A 52 13.09 14.17 13.14
N GLU A 53 14.09 13.98 12.27
CA GLU A 53 14.36 12.72 11.58
C GLU A 53 14.86 11.62 12.53
N ALA A 54 15.83 11.94 13.41
CA ALA A 54 16.37 10.99 14.39
C ALA A 54 15.27 10.43 15.31
N ARG A 55 14.30 11.28 15.65
CA ARG A 55 13.16 10.93 16.51
C ARG A 55 11.99 10.34 15.72
N GLY A 56 12.00 10.43 14.38
CA GLY A 56 10.99 9.87 13.49
C GLY A 56 9.59 10.43 13.71
N LEU A 57 9.49 11.71 14.09
CA LEU A 57 8.26 12.33 14.61
C LEU A 57 7.21 12.62 13.52
N LEU A 58 7.63 12.63 12.25
CA LEU A 58 6.76 12.84 11.10
C LEU A 58 6.32 11.54 10.41
N LEU A 59 6.88 10.39 10.81
CA LEU A 59 6.56 9.10 10.21
C LEU A 59 5.63 8.33 11.15
N PRO A 60 4.42 7.95 10.71
CA PRO A 60 3.53 7.18 11.57
C PRO A 60 4.11 5.79 11.83
N ARG A 61 4.63 5.56 13.05
CA ARG A 61 5.38 4.34 13.41
C ARG A 61 4.49 3.11 13.69
N ALA A 62 3.20 3.31 13.91
CA ALA A 62 2.25 2.23 14.20
C ALA A 62 1.38 1.93 12.97
N VAL A 63 1.22 0.64 12.67
CA VAL A 63 0.20 0.19 11.73
C VAL A 63 -1.14 0.27 12.45
N GLY A 64 -2.00 1.18 11.99
CA GLY A 64 -3.32 1.41 12.56
C GLY A 64 -4.38 0.40 12.09
N GLY A 65 -4.14 -0.24 10.96
CA GLY A 65 -5.03 -1.25 10.40
C GLY A 65 -4.55 -1.78 9.04
N ILE A 66 -5.37 -2.57 8.39
CA ILE A 66 -5.21 -3.00 6.99
C ILE A 66 -6.49 -2.66 6.25
N PHE A 67 -6.36 -1.91 5.16
CA PHE A 67 -7.44 -1.72 4.20
C PHE A 67 -7.50 -2.93 3.27
N VAL A 68 -8.71 -3.44 3.00
CA VAL A 68 -8.95 -4.61 2.15
C VAL A 68 -10.05 -4.27 1.16
N TRP A 69 -9.74 -4.36 -0.13
CA TRP A 69 -10.71 -4.15 -1.21
C TRP A 69 -11.15 -5.48 -1.81
N TRP A 70 -12.44 -5.78 -1.70
CA TRP A 70 -13.06 -6.99 -2.21
C TRP A 70 -13.69 -6.74 -3.58
N ASN A 71 -13.74 -7.77 -4.42
CA ASN A 71 -14.10 -7.59 -5.83
C ASN A 71 -15.54 -7.15 -6.09
N ASP A 72 -16.48 -7.55 -5.24
CA ASP A 72 -17.93 -7.28 -5.39
C ASP A 72 -18.47 -6.35 -4.28
N LEU A 73 -17.60 -5.61 -3.61
CA LEU A 73 -17.98 -4.62 -2.59
C LEU A 73 -17.69 -3.20 -3.06
N ASP A 74 -18.59 -2.29 -2.68
CA ASP A 74 -18.57 -0.88 -3.10
C ASP A 74 -17.63 0.00 -2.25
N SER A 75 -17.33 -0.45 -1.04
CA SER A 75 -16.50 0.24 -0.05
C SER A 75 -15.31 -0.62 0.39
N LEU A 76 -14.21 0.04 0.80
CA LEU A 76 -13.05 -0.64 1.38
C LEU A 76 -13.38 -1.13 2.78
N GLU A 77 -12.99 -2.36 3.09
CA GLU A 77 -13.04 -2.88 4.45
C GLU A 77 -11.79 -2.48 5.23
N PHE A 78 -11.96 -2.32 6.54
CA PHE A 78 -10.86 -1.93 7.42
C PHE A 78 -10.79 -2.83 8.65
N VAL A 79 -9.64 -3.50 8.80
CA VAL A 79 -9.32 -4.38 9.94
C VAL A 79 -8.34 -3.65 10.83
N ALA A 80 -8.64 -3.46 12.11
CA ALA A 80 -7.83 -2.65 13.02
C ALA A 80 -7.79 -3.20 14.45
N ARG A 81 -6.77 -2.81 15.23
CA ARG A 81 -6.71 -3.18 16.65
C ARG A 81 -7.79 -2.43 17.47
N PRO A 82 -8.40 -3.06 18.49
CA PRO A 82 -9.37 -2.42 19.37
C PRO A 82 -8.84 -1.16 20.09
N THR A 83 -7.54 -1.13 20.41
CA THR A 83 -6.89 -0.07 21.20
C THR A 83 -6.33 1.10 20.37
N ALA A 84 -6.66 1.20 19.07
CA ALA A 84 -6.28 2.35 18.27
C ALA A 84 -7.11 3.58 18.68
N GLY A 85 -6.53 4.44 19.54
CA GLY A 85 -7.09 5.75 19.90
C GLY A 85 -7.36 6.61 18.67
N THR A 86 -8.47 7.35 18.73
CA THR A 86 -9.20 8.06 17.66
C THR A 86 -9.48 7.17 16.43
N PRO A 87 -10.72 6.68 16.26
CA PRO A 87 -11.04 5.72 15.21
C PRO A 87 -10.89 6.39 13.84
N VAL A 88 -9.81 6.06 13.12
CA VAL A 88 -9.74 6.28 11.66
C VAL A 88 -10.96 5.56 11.08
N SER A 89 -11.95 6.30 10.60
CA SER A 89 -13.15 5.71 10.03
C SER A 89 -12.78 5.09 8.69
N GLY A 90 -13.01 3.79 8.55
CA GLY A 90 -12.92 3.13 7.25
C GLY A 90 -14.09 3.51 6.32
N ARG A 91 -15.11 4.22 6.81
CA ARG A 91 -16.18 4.83 6.00
C ARG A 91 -15.62 6.03 5.23
N LEU A 92 -14.81 5.76 4.22
CA LEU A 92 -14.24 6.79 3.34
C LEU A 92 -15.35 7.50 2.54
N ALA A 93 -16.51 6.85 2.37
CA ALA A 93 -17.66 7.38 1.66
C ALA A 93 -18.22 8.68 2.26
N ASP A 94 -18.03 8.91 3.57
CA ASP A 94 -18.60 10.06 4.29
C ASP A 94 -17.94 11.39 3.93
N PHE A 95 -16.70 11.35 3.44
CA PHE A 95 -15.90 12.56 3.17
C PHE A 95 -15.26 12.58 1.78
N ILE A 96 -15.62 11.62 0.92
CA ILE A 96 -15.33 11.65 -0.52
C ILE A 96 -16.57 12.17 -1.25
N ALA A 97 -16.63 13.48 -1.46
CA ALA A 97 -17.69 14.15 -2.23
C ALA A 97 -17.10 14.81 -3.49
N PRO A 98 -17.79 14.73 -4.65
CA PRO A 98 -18.99 13.95 -4.93
C PRO A 98 -18.70 12.43 -4.99
N LYS A 99 -19.72 11.58 -4.74
CA LYS A 99 -19.59 10.12 -4.90
C LYS A 99 -19.22 9.81 -6.36
N PRO A 100 -17.96 9.43 -6.67
CA PRO A 100 -17.57 9.20 -8.05
C PRO A 100 -18.25 7.94 -8.59
N ARG A 101 -18.44 7.86 -9.90
CA ARG A 101 -19.04 6.69 -10.58
C ARG A 101 -18.21 5.40 -10.42
N SER A 102 -16.92 5.53 -10.10
CA SER A 102 -15.98 4.44 -9.80
C SER A 102 -15.12 4.86 -8.60
N ARG A 103 -15.03 3.99 -7.58
CA ARG A 103 -14.15 4.14 -6.41
C ARG A 103 -13.00 3.12 -6.46
N THR A 104 -12.40 2.96 -7.64
CA THR A 104 -11.31 2.01 -7.80
C THR A 104 -10.08 2.52 -7.03
N LEU A 105 -9.67 1.74 -6.04
CA LEU A 105 -8.43 1.97 -5.30
C LEU A 105 -7.24 1.63 -6.22
N ARG A 106 -6.28 2.53 -6.32
CA ARG A 106 -5.14 2.41 -7.23
C ARG A 106 -3.82 2.13 -6.52
N ASP A 107 -3.56 2.85 -5.43
CA ASP A 107 -2.30 2.76 -4.69
C ASP A 107 -2.43 3.35 -3.28
N HIS A 108 -1.39 3.21 -2.47
CA HIS A 108 -1.24 3.87 -1.19
C HIS A 108 0.21 4.33 -0.97
N CYS A 109 0.41 5.41 -0.20
CA CYS A 109 1.75 5.83 0.18
C CYS A 109 1.74 6.62 1.48
N ASN A 110 2.51 6.15 2.47
CA ASN A 110 2.73 6.81 3.77
C ASN A 110 1.46 7.39 4.43
N GLY A 111 0.35 6.64 4.37
CA GLY A 111 -0.92 6.98 5.02
C GLY A 111 -1.94 7.72 4.15
N LEU A 112 -1.61 8.00 2.89
CA LEU A 112 -2.57 8.43 1.88
C LEU A 112 -3.03 7.26 1.02
N LEU A 113 -4.27 7.33 0.53
CA LEU A 113 -4.87 6.39 -0.41
C LEU A 113 -5.17 7.10 -1.74
N LEU A 114 -4.87 6.45 -2.85
CA LEU A 114 -5.13 6.97 -4.19
C LEU A 114 -6.32 6.25 -4.82
N PHE A 115 -7.32 7.02 -5.22
CA PHE A 115 -8.45 6.59 -6.04
C PHE A 115 -8.36 7.22 -7.44
N ASP A 116 -9.18 6.73 -8.39
CA ASP A 116 -9.23 7.20 -9.78
C ASP A 116 -9.25 8.74 -9.95
N HIS A 117 -9.87 9.46 -9.00
CA HIS A 117 -10.15 10.89 -9.13
C HIS A 117 -9.74 11.71 -7.92
N CYS A 118 -9.15 11.12 -6.89
CA CYS A 118 -8.76 11.84 -5.70
C CYS A 118 -7.70 11.12 -4.88
N VAL A 119 -7.00 11.90 -4.06
CA VAL A 119 -6.12 11.39 -3.01
C VAL A 119 -6.79 11.65 -1.66
N VAL A 120 -6.90 10.60 -0.87
CA VAL A 120 -7.66 10.60 0.38
C VAL A 120 -6.71 10.39 1.54
N ASN A 121 -6.90 11.18 2.59
CA ASN A 121 -6.26 10.98 3.88
C ASN A 121 -7.31 10.52 4.91
N PRO A 122 -7.39 9.21 5.20
CA PRO A 122 -8.36 8.69 6.17
C PRO A 122 -8.17 9.24 7.59
N ALA A 123 -6.95 9.60 7.98
CA ALA A 123 -6.66 10.09 9.32
C ALA A 123 -7.23 11.50 9.54
N THR A 124 -7.07 12.39 8.56
CA THR A 124 -7.57 13.77 8.63
C THR A 124 -8.95 13.95 8.02
N ARG A 125 -9.57 12.88 7.51
CA ARG A 125 -10.85 12.90 6.79
C ARG A 125 -10.87 13.93 5.65
N SER A 126 -9.75 14.06 4.93
CA SER A 126 -9.62 14.99 3.81
C SER A 126 -9.51 14.25 2.48
N CYS A 127 -10.01 14.89 1.43
CA CYS A 127 -10.02 14.38 0.07
C CYS A 127 -9.61 15.50 -0.88
N ALA A 128 -8.50 15.32 -1.58
CA ALA A 128 -8.01 16.23 -2.60
C ALA A 128 -8.40 15.70 -3.99
N PRO A 129 -9.26 16.41 -4.75
CA PRO A 129 -9.61 15.98 -6.10
C PRO A 129 -8.38 16.07 -7.01
N LEU A 130 -8.20 15.06 -7.86
CA LEU A 130 -7.25 15.11 -8.94
C LEU A 130 -7.93 15.76 -10.14
N PRO A 131 -7.27 16.73 -10.82
CA PRO A 131 -7.82 17.31 -12.03
C PRO A 131 -8.10 16.18 -13.03
N PRO A 132 -9.28 16.18 -13.69
CA PRO A 132 -9.63 15.16 -14.66
C PRO A 132 -8.49 14.99 -15.63
N ARG A 133 -8.03 13.76 -15.78
CA ARG A 133 -7.26 13.43 -16.97
C ARG A 133 -8.16 13.73 -18.15
N LEU A 134 -7.58 14.31 -19.20
CA LEU A 134 -8.17 14.17 -20.52
C LEU A 134 -8.37 12.66 -20.71
N TYR A 135 -9.63 12.21 -20.64
CA TYR A 135 -10.10 10.85 -20.91
C TYR A 135 -9.68 10.35 -22.33
N GLU A 136 -8.92 11.16 -23.06
CA GLU A 136 -8.36 10.93 -24.38
C GLU A 136 -7.12 10.02 -24.38
N LEU A 137 -6.30 9.99 -23.32
CA LEU A 137 -5.05 9.21 -23.33
C LEU A 137 -5.27 7.69 -23.31
N THR A 138 -6.34 7.22 -22.68
CA THR A 138 -6.72 5.79 -22.68
C THR A 138 -7.34 5.35 -23.99
N ARG A 139 -7.70 6.30 -24.88
CA ARG A 139 -8.43 6.03 -26.12
C ARG A 139 -7.63 6.25 -27.41
N ARG A 140 -6.44 6.85 -27.36
CA ARG A 140 -5.69 7.18 -28.59
C ARG A 140 -5.10 5.97 -29.32
N ASP A 141 -4.58 4.96 -28.62
CA ASP A 141 -3.81 3.91 -29.31
C ASP A 141 -4.32 2.47 -29.12
N GLY A 142 -5.11 2.18 -28.07
CA GLY A 142 -5.61 0.81 -27.82
C GLY A 142 -4.52 -0.25 -27.50
N TYR A 143 -3.26 0.17 -27.32
CA TYR A 143 -2.14 -0.69 -26.88
C TYR A 143 -1.89 -0.61 -25.38
N PHE A 144 -2.21 0.53 -24.77
CA PHE A 144 -1.85 0.83 -23.39
C PHE A 144 -3.04 1.38 -22.62
N TYR A 145 -3.08 1.08 -21.33
CA TYR A 145 -3.91 1.79 -20.34
C TYR A 145 -2.98 2.37 -19.28
N TYR A 146 -3.45 3.31 -18.47
CA TYR A 146 -2.61 3.93 -17.44
C TYR A 146 -3.02 3.45 -16.05
N HIS A 147 -2.02 3.18 -15.20
CA HIS A 147 -2.21 2.97 -13.78
C HIS A 147 -1.44 4.02 -13.00
N GLU A 148 -2.05 4.50 -11.93
CA GLU A 148 -1.56 5.59 -11.12
C GLU A 148 -0.87 5.11 -9.86
N TYR A 149 0.24 5.75 -9.51
CA TYR A 149 1.04 5.43 -8.34
C TYR A 149 1.29 6.68 -7.50
N LEU A 150 1.14 6.55 -6.19
CA LEU A 150 1.22 7.65 -5.25
C LEU A 150 2.61 7.74 -4.63
N VAL A 151 3.16 8.95 -4.61
CA VAL A 151 4.43 9.26 -3.94
C VAL A 151 4.19 10.35 -2.91
N LEU A 152 4.43 10.02 -1.65
CA LEU A 152 4.50 10.99 -0.57
C LEU A 152 5.63 10.59 0.36
N ASP A 153 6.54 11.52 0.63
CA ASP A 153 7.43 11.42 1.77
C ASP A 153 7.17 12.58 2.73
N PRO A 154 6.44 12.34 3.83
CA PRO A 154 6.20 13.35 4.85
C PRO A 154 7.50 13.95 5.41
N ALA A 155 8.61 13.18 5.38
CA ALA A 155 9.93 13.60 5.81
C ALA A 155 10.65 14.50 4.78
N VAL A 156 10.13 14.67 3.55
CA VAL A 156 10.73 15.53 2.51
C VAL A 156 9.81 16.69 2.12
N SER A 157 8.51 16.45 1.94
CA SER A 157 7.54 17.45 1.48
C SER A 157 6.13 17.10 1.97
N PRO A 158 5.29 18.09 2.34
CA PRO A 158 3.88 17.84 2.62
C PRO A 158 3.07 17.54 1.35
N HIS A 159 3.62 17.89 0.18
CA HIS A 159 3.00 17.67 -1.12
C HIS A 159 3.31 16.27 -1.63
N HIS A 160 2.27 15.56 -2.04
CA HIS A 160 2.34 14.31 -2.78
C HIS A 160 2.45 14.55 -4.29
N GLU A 161 2.97 13.55 -4.99
CA GLU A 161 2.96 13.44 -6.45
C GLU A 161 2.23 12.16 -6.88
N VAL A 162 1.62 12.16 -8.07
CA VAL A 162 0.97 10.98 -8.65
C VAL A 162 1.56 10.70 -10.03
N PHE A 163 2.11 9.51 -10.22
CA PHE A 163 2.73 9.07 -11.47
C PHE A 163 1.74 8.26 -12.31
N ALA A 164 1.47 8.70 -13.54
CA ALA A 164 0.74 7.93 -14.54
C ALA A 164 1.71 7.03 -15.30
N ILE A 165 1.66 5.72 -15.08
CA ILE A 165 2.54 4.78 -15.78
C ILE A 165 1.70 3.96 -16.76
N PRO A 166 2.02 3.97 -18.07
CA PRO A 166 1.32 3.14 -19.02
C PRO A 166 1.60 1.66 -18.73
N LYS A 167 0.59 0.83 -19.00
CA LYS A 167 0.52 -0.62 -18.82
C LYS A 167 0.09 -1.24 -20.14
N ILE A 168 0.60 -2.42 -20.44
CA ILE A 168 0.30 -3.06 -21.74
C ILE A 168 -1.07 -3.69 -21.64
N LEU A 169 -1.99 -3.28 -22.52
CA LEU A 169 -3.31 -3.85 -22.59
C LEU A 169 -3.21 -5.29 -23.13
N TYR A 170 -3.67 -6.27 -22.37
CA TYR A 170 -3.80 -7.63 -22.89
C TYR A 170 -4.80 -7.66 -24.05
N LYS A 171 -4.41 -8.29 -25.15
CA LYS A 171 -5.30 -8.55 -26.30
C LYS A 171 -5.41 -10.07 -26.50
N PRO A 172 -6.61 -10.64 -26.35
CA PRO A 172 -6.85 -12.07 -26.57
C PRO A 172 -6.44 -12.51 -27.99
N GLU A 173 -5.94 -13.74 -28.14
CA GLU A 173 -5.56 -14.30 -29.45
C GLU A 173 -6.75 -14.86 -30.25
N PRO A 174 -6.61 -15.02 -31.59
CA PRO A 174 -7.63 -15.66 -32.42
C PRO A 174 -7.96 -17.07 -31.88
N GLY A 175 -9.20 -17.27 -31.43
CA GLY A 175 -9.66 -18.51 -30.80
C GLY A 175 -10.00 -18.39 -29.31
N GLU A 176 -9.61 -17.28 -28.65
CA GLU A 176 -10.09 -16.96 -27.30
C GLU A 176 -11.49 -16.35 -27.33
N SER A 177 -12.33 -16.68 -26.34
CA SER A 177 -13.73 -16.24 -26.26
C SER A 177 -13.92 -14.71 -26.18
N ARG A 178 -12.86 -13.97 -25.85
CA ARG A 178 -12.85 -12.50 -25.76
C ARG A 178 -12.15 -11.80 -26.93
N HIS A 179 -11.70 -12.54 -27.94
CA HIS A 179 -11.00 -11.98 -29.10
C HIS A 179 -11.91 -11.03 -29.89
N ARG A 180 -11.50 -9.76 -30.01
CA ARG A 180 -12.26 -8.73 -30.74
C ARG A 180 -11.80 -8.51 -32.19
N GLY A 181 -10.79 -9.24 -32.67
CA GLY A 181 -10.27 -9.04 -34.04
C GLY A 181 -9.40 -7.80 -34.20
N ASP A 182 -8.90 -7.22 -33.10
CA ASP A 182 -8.04 -6.04 -33.15
C ASP A 182 -6.69 -6.38 -33.79
N GLN A 183 -6.35 -5.71 -34.90
CA GLN A 183 -5.05 -5.88 -35.55
C GLN A 183 -3.93 -5.26 -34.70
N LEU A 184 -2.90 -6.05 -34.40
CA LEU A 184 -1.69 -5.58 -33.72
C LEU A 184 -0.74 -4.90 -34.72
N ASP A 185 -0.18 -3.75 -34.35
CA ASP A 185 0.78 -2.97 -35.11
C ASP A 185 2.14 -3.63 -34.91
N PRO A 186 2.72 -4.22 -35.98
CA PRO A 186 4.01 -4.91 -35.89
C PRO A 186 5.15 -4.01 -35.40
N THR A 187 5.04 -2.69 -35.58
CA THR A 187 6.03 -1.70 -35.16
C THR A 187 6.04 -1.55 -33.65
N ILE A 188 4.85 -1.40 -33.05
CA ILE A 188 4.69 -1.30 -31.60
C ILE A 188 5.11 -2.63 -30.95
N GLU A 189 4.66 -3.76 -31.49
CA GLU A 189 4.97 -5.10 -30.97
C GLU A 189 6.48 -5.41 -30.92
N LYS A 190 7.25 -4.92 -31.90
CA LYS A 190 8.71 -5.08 -31.98
C LYS A 190 9.49 -4.05 -31.15
N SER A 191 8.84 -3.01 -30.66
CA SER A 191 9.48 -1.96 -29.87
C SER A 191 9.97 -2.49 -28.53
N GLU A 192 11.10 -1.96 -28.06
CA GLU A 192 11.64 -2.28 -26.74
C GLU A 192 10.69 -1.85 -25.63
N TRP A 193 10.54 -2.69 -24.61
CA TRP A 193 9.73 -2.42 -23.45
C TRP A 193 10.49 -2.67 -22.13
N PRO A 194 10.35 -1.79 -21.12
CA PRO A 194 9.85 -0.40 -21.24
C PRO A 194 10.74 0.46 -22.16
N PRO A 195 10.28 1.59 -22.72
CA PRO A 195 10.98 2.33 -23.80
C PRO A 195 12.23 3.10 -23.33
N SER A 196 13.27 3.24 -24.16
CA SER A 196 14.54 3.89 -23.75
C SER A 196 14.37 5.33 -23.19
N SER A 197 13.44 6.08 -23.75
CA SER A 197 12.93 7.35 -23.21
C SER A 197 11.46 7.17 -22.88
N TRP A 198 11.04 7.60 -21.70
CA TRP A 198 9.68 7.42 -21.23
C TRP A 198 9.09 8.72 -20.72
N ASP A 199 8.14 9.26 -21.47
CA ASP A 199 7.38 10.43 -21.06
C ASP A 199 6.23 9.98 -20.14
N LEU A 200 6.29 10.41 -18.89
CA LEU A 200 5.32 10.09 -17.85
C LEU A 200 4.60 11.37 -17.43
N LEU A 201 3.28 11.28 -17.23
CA LEU A 201 2.51 12.35 -16.63
C LEU A 201 2.61 12.27 -15.12
N VAL A 202 3.05 13.36 -14.50
CA VAL A 202 3.23 13.47 -13.06
C VAL A 202 2.39 14.63 -12.55
N PHE A 203 1.41 14.32 -11.71
CA PHE A 203 0.67 15.33 -10.96
C PHE A 203 1.48 15.76 -9.75
N SER A 204 1.49 17.05 -9.45
CA SER A 204 2.02 17.57 -8.19
C SER A 204 0.93 18.30 -7.41
N SER A 205 0.70 17.89 -6.16
CA SER A 205 -0.19 18.64 -5.26
C SER A 205 0.36 20.00 -4.83
N ARG A 206 1.62 20.31 -5.15
CA ARG A 206 2.19 21.65 -4.94
C ARG A 206 1.68 22.65 -5.98
N THR A 207 1.63 22.24 -7.24
CA THR A 207 1.21 23.09 -8.36
C THR A 207 -0.26 22.89 -8.70
N GLY A 208 -0.85 21.76 -8.29
CA GLY A 208 -2.20 21.36 -8.66
C GLY A 208 -2.33 20.95 -10.14
N GLN A 209 -1.23 20.67 -10.82
CA GLN A 209 -1.20 20.42 -12.27
C GLN A 209 -0.53 19.08 -12.60
N TRP A 210 -0.89 18.53 -13.77
CA TRP A 210 -0.18 17.44 -14.42
C TRP A 210 0.94 18.00 -15.30
N GLU A 211 2.14 17.46 -15.18
CA GLU A 211 3.30 17.81 -15.99
C GLU A 211 3.83 16.56 -16.69
N GLU A 212 4.21 16.69 -17.95
CA GLU A 212 4.93 15.65 -18.66
C GLU A 212 6.42 15.70 -18.27
N ARG A 213 6.95 14.56 -17.82
CA ARG A 213 8.35 14.42 -17.42
C ARG A 213 8.96 13.23 -18.15
N THR A 214 10.07 13.47 -18.83
CA THR A 214 10.82 12.45 -19.55
C THR A 214 11.81 11.74 -18.62
N PHE A 215 11.75 10.41 -18.58
CA PHE A 215 12.67 9.56 -17.85
C PHE A 215 13.49 8.69 -18.80
N LEU A 216 14.81 8.67 -18.62
CA LEU A 216 15.72 7.87 -19.43
C LEU A 216 16.00 6.51 -18.77
N ARG A 217 15.92 5.44 -19.56
CA ARG A 217 16.21 4.08 -19.10
C ARG A 217 17.71 3.91 -18.86
N ASP A 218 18.06 3.56 -17.63
CA ASP A 218 19.41 3.14 -17.24
C ASP A 218 19.52 1.61 -17.32
N GLY A 219 20.23 1.13 -18.33
CA GLY A 219 20.42 -0.29 -18.62
C GLY A 219 19.51 -0.84 -19.72
N ALA A 220 19.44 -2.18 -19.78
CA ALA A 220 18.76 -2.90 -20.85
C ALA A 220 17.23 -2.90 -20.71
N ALA A 221 16.52 -2.99 -21.84
CA ALA A 221 15.09 -3.27 -21.88
C ALA A 221 14.76 -4.61 -21.20
N ALA A 222 13.53 -4.77 -20.72
CA ALA A 222 13.04 -6.06 -20.22
C ALA A 222 12.79 -7.05 -21.39
N GLY A 223 12.37 -6.53 -22.54
CA GLY A 223 12.05 -7.31 -23.74
C GLY A 223 11.40 -6.42 -24.80
N THR A 224 10.49 -6.98 -25.58
CA THR A 224 9.63 -6.23 -26.52
C THR A 224 8.19 -6.12 -26.00
N VAL A 225 7.40 -5.20 -26.55
CA VAL A 225 5.96 -5.09 -26.20
C VAL A 225 5.24 -6.43 -26.39
N ALA A 226 5.52 -7.16 -27.47
CA ALA A 226 4.93 -8.48 -27.71
C ALA A 226 5.23 -9.49 -26.60
N SER A 227 6.48 -9.55 -26.15
CA SER A 227 6.89 -10.47 -25.08
C SER A 227 6.20 -10.17 -23.75
N MET A 228 5.89 -8.89 -23.51
CA MET A 228 5.27 -8.43 -22.26
C MET A 228 3.75 -8.60 -22.29
N ARG A 229 3.10 -8.38 -23.44
CA ARG A 229 1.65 -8.55 -23.64
C ARG A 229 1.16 -9.94 -23.20
N TRP A 230 1.89 -11.00 -23.55
CA TRP A 230 1.54 -12.38 -23.17
C TRP A 230 1.50 -12.59 -21.64
N SER A 231 2.25 -11.79 -20.90
CA SER A 231 2.34 -11.89 -19.45
C SER A 231 1.31 -11.04 -18.70
N SER A 232 0.50 -10.24 -19.41
CA SER A 232 -0.51 -9.34 -18.85
C SER A 232 -1.89 -10.01 -18.64
N TYR A 233 -2.00 -11.35 -18.71
CA TYR A 233 -3.26 -12.06 -18.51
C TYR A 233 -3.65 -12.08 -17.02
N GLY A 234 -4.24 -10.99 -16.55
CA GLY A 234 -4.76 -10.84 -15.21
C GLY A 234 -5.48 -9.52 -15.11
N HIS A 235 -6.79 -9.55 -14.87
CA HIS A 235 -7.60 -8.35 -14.67
C HIS A 235 -7.12 -7.63 -13.40
N GLY A 236 -6.31 -6.57 -13.55
CA GLY A 236 -6.10 -5.55 -12.50
C GLY A 236 -5.41 -6.01 -11.20
N GLU A 237 -4.95 -7.25 -11.10
CA GLU A 237 -4.33 -7.79 -9.88
C GLU A 237 -2.81 -7.67 -9.93
N GLY A 238 -2.22 -7.05 -8.91
CA GLY A 238 -0.76 -7.00 -8.74
C GLY A 238 -0.10 -5.66 -9.02
N HIS A 239 -0.83 -4.56 -9.20
CA HIS A 239 -0.26 -3.22 -9.38
C HIS A 239 0.25 -2.60 -8.07
N TYR A 240 1.12 -3.32 -7.35
CA TYR A 240 1.70 -2.84 -6.10
C TYR A 240 2.93 -1.96 -6.38
N ALA A 241 3.06 -0.88 -5.61
CA ALA A 241 4.23 -0.03 -5.59
C ALA A 241 4.78 0.12 -4.18
N ALA A 242 6.04 0.53 -4.09
CA ALA A 242 6.70 0.88 -2.86
C ALA A 242 7.54 2.12 -3.05
N TYR A 243 7.33 3.13 -2.20
CA TYR A 243 8.24 4.25 -2.08
C TYR A 243 9.35 3.93 -1.08
N TRP A 244 10.61 4.16 -1.45
CA TRP A 244 11.75 4.02 -0.54
C TRP A 244 12.85 5.02 -0.89
N GLN A 245 13.27 5.83 0.10
CA GLN A 245 14.44 6.73 0.01
C GLN A 245 14.50 7.59 -1.27
N GLY A 246 13.41 8.28 -1.62
CA GLY A 246 13.40 9.17 -2.79
C GLY A 246 13.13 8.48 -4.12
N GLU A 247 12.73 7.21 -4.11
CA GLU A 247 12.56 6.41 -5.31
C GLU A 247 11.24 5.63 -5.27
N LEU A 248 10.64 5.47 -6.44
CA LEU A 248 9.40 4.72 -6.62
C LEU A 248 9.70 3.37 -7.27
N TYR A 249 9.30 2.29 -6.62
CA TYR A 249 9.41 0.93 -7.12
C TYR A 249 8.04 0.41 -7.51
N VAL A 250 7.90 -0.08 -8.73
CA VAL A 250 6.61 -0.49 -9.30
C VAL A 250 6.70 -1.92 -9.78
N HIS A 251 5.75 -2.75 -9.36
CA HIS A 251 5.54 -4.06 -9.98
C HIS A 251 4.86 -3.88 -11.33
N TYR A 252 5.46 -4.47 -12.36
CA TYR A 252 5.05 -4.30 -13.74
C TYR A 252 4.70 -5.63 -14.40
N ASP A 253 3.74 -5.60 -15.31
CA ASP A 253 3.30 -6.74 -16.14
C ASP A 253 4.49 -7.52 -16.72
N GLY A 254 4.45 -8.85 -16.76
CA GLY A 254 5.66 -9.64 -17.03
C GLY A 254 6.51 -9.95 -15.80
N ASN A 255 5.99 -9.66 -14.61
CA ASN A 255 6.63 -9.91 -13.31
C ASN A 255 7.98 -9.19 -13.13
N TYR A 256 8.28 -8.16 -13.92
CA TYR A 256 9.47 -7.34 -13.69
C TYR A 256 9.13 -6.14 -12.81
N PHE A 257 10.15 -5.46 -12.33
CA PHE A 257 9.99 -4.28 -11.48
C PHE A 257 10.68 -3.09 -12.13
N ILE A 258 10.14 -1.90 -11.88
CA ILE A 258 10.68 -0.64 -12.37
C ILE A 258 11.03 0.22 -11.16
N ARG A 259 12.27 0.71 -11.11
CA ARG A 259 12.72 1.73 -10.15
C ARG A 259 12.77 3.06 -10.88
N ILE A 260 12.03 4.05 -10.40
CA ILE A 260 12.01 5.42 -10.93
C ILE A 260 12.74 6.34 -9.95
N PHE A 261 13.74 7.06 -10.44
CA PHE A 261 14.50 8.03 -9.66
C PHE A 261 13.84 9.40 -9.74
N LEU A 262 13.25 9.87 -8.65
CA LEU A 262 12.45 11.10 -8.64
C LEU A 262 13.27 12.36 -8.90
N SER A 263 14.54 12.39 -8.48
CA SER A 263 15.44 13.54 -8.66
C SER A 263 16.34 13.45 -9.88
N GLY A 264 16.41 12.29 -10.54
CA GLY A 264 17.41 11.99 -11.57
C GLY A 264 16.86 11.88 -12.98
N ASN A 265 15.53 11.94 -13.16
CA ASN A 265 14.84 11.71 -14.44
C ASN A 265 15.35 10.46 -15.17
N LYS A 266 15.62 9.42 -14.38
CA LYS A 266 16.06 8.11 -14.86
C LYS A 266 15.13 7.05 -14.31
N TYR A 267 15.16 5.90 -14.94
CA TYR A 267 14.52 4.72 -14.39
C TYR A 267 15.29 3.46 -14.76
N GLN A 268 15.17 2.40 -13.98
CA GLN A 268 15.89 1.14 -14.17
C GLN A 268 14.93 -0.03 -14.13
N VAL A 269 15.17 -1.02 -15.00
CA VAL A 269 14.46 -2.30 -15.00
C VAL A 269 15.15 -3.26 -14.04
N ILE A 270 14.37 -3.86 -13.14
CA ILE A 270 14.82 -4.88 -12.19
C ILE A 270 14.16 -6.21 -12.57
N LYS A 271 14.98 -7.23 -12.81
CA LYS A 271 14.51 -8.57 -13.14
C LYS A 271 13.85 -9.23 -11.92
N PRO A 272 12.81 -10.08 -12.11
CA PRO A 272 12.21 -10.79 -11.00
C PRO A 272 13.19 -11.72 -10.27
N PRO A 273 12.94 -12.03 -8.99
CA PRO A 273 13.72 -13.03 -8.26
C PRO A 273 13.53 -14.44 -8.84
N LEU A 274 12.36 -14.73 -9.42
CA LEU A 274 12.03 -16.01 -10.03
C LEU A 274 11.27 -15.78 -11.34
N ARG A 275 11.61 -16.55 -12.37
CA ARG A 275 10.79 -16.60 -13.59
C ARG A 275 9.53 -17.42 -13.31
N ILE A 276 8.44 -16.72 -13.04
CA ILE A 276 7.12 -17.32 -12.87
C ILE A 276 6.46 -17.39 -14.25
N ARG A 277 6.11 -18.60 -14.70
CA ARG A 277 5.35 -18.83 -15.94
C ARG A 277 3.83 -18.93 -15.72
N SER A 278 3.40 -19.01 -14.45
CA SER A 278 2.00 -19.16 -14.09
C SER A 278 1.34 -17.80 -13.91
N LEU A 279 0.24 -17.59 -14.64
CA LEU A 279 -0.56 -16.36 -14.63
C LEU A 279 -1.33 -16.14 -13.31
N LEU A 280 -1.43 -17.16 -12.46
CA LEU A 280 -2.15 -17.11 -11.17
C LEU A 280 -1.24 -16.73 -9.99
N ARG A 281 0.03 -16.38 -10.25
CA ARG A 281 1.05 -16.13 -9.24
C ARG A 281 1.68 -14.78 -9.48
N THR A 282 1.29 -13.79 -8.68
CA THR A 282 1.83 -12.43 -8.74
C THR A 282 2.70 -12.15 -7.52
N PHE A 283 3.77 -11.39 -7.73
CA PHE A 283 4.56 -10.88 -6.61
C PHE A 283 3.81 -9.76 -5.91
N HIS A 284 3.81 -9.79 -4.58
CA HIS A 284 3.39 -8.64 -3.78
C HIS A 284 4.62 -7.81 -3.46
N LEU A 285 4.68 -6.57 -3.97
CA LEU A 285 5.74 -5.60 -3.72
C LEU A 285 5.36 -4.71 -2.55
N GLY A 286 6.29 -4.38 -1.66
CA GLY A 286 6.03 -3.42 -0.60
C GLY A 286 7.28 -2.98 0.15
N ARG A 287 7.12 -1.98 1.02
CA ARG A 287 8.18 -1.49 1.91
C ARG A 287 8.12 -2.22 3.25
N SER A 288 9.29 -2.61 3.76
CA SER A 288 9.46 -3.02 5.16
C SER A 288 10.64 -2.29 5.81
N LYS A 289 11.05 -2.72 7.01
CA LYS A 289 11.98 -1.99 7.88
C LYS A 289 13.29 -1.60 7.19
N LYS A 290 13.86 -2.49 6.38
CA LYS A 290 15.21 -2.31 5.80
C LYS A 290 15.21 -1.87 4.33
N GLY A 291 14.06 -1.78 3.67
CA GLY A 291 14.02 -1.51 2.24
C GLY A 291 12.77 -2.01 1.54
N VAL A 292 12.93 -2.26 0.24
CA VAL A 292 11.90 -2.79 -0.64
C VAL A 292 11.95 -4.32 -0.63
N TYR A 293 10.78 -4.93 -0.47
CA TYR A 293 10.61 -6.36 -0.40
C TYR A 293 9.60 -6.82 -1.44
N CYS A 294 9.77 -8.06 -1.88
CA CYS A 294 8.70 -8.76 -2.58
C CYS A 294 8.43 -10.11 -1.93
N ALA A 295 7.17 -10.53 -1.96
CA ALA A 295 6.75 -11.83 -1.48
C ALA A 295 5.98 -12.59 -2.56
N LEU A 296 6.10 -13.91 -2.52
CA LEU A 296 5.35 -14.82 -3.37
C LEU A 296 4.81 -15.95 -2.51
N THR A 297 3.51 -16.17 -2.59
CA THR A 297 2.87 -17.37 -2.05
C THR A 297 2.52 -18.31 -3.20
N TYR A 298 2.70 -19.61 -3.00
CA TYR A 298 2.34 -20.57 -4.03
C TYR A 298 2.12 -21.99 -3.49
N PRO A 299 1.20 -22.76 -4.09
CA PRO A 299 1.04 -24.17 -3.77
C PRO A 299 2.17 -24.99 -4.39
N LEU A 300 2.62 -26.00 -3.64
CA LEU A 300 3.56 -27.03 -4.10
C LEU A 300 3.18 -28.38 -3.48
N LYS A 301 2.66 -29.30 -4.30
CA LYS A 301 2.08 -30.58 -3.84
C LYS A 301 1.03 -30.30 -2.73
N ASP A 302 1.17 -30.95 -1.57
CA ASP A 302 0.26 -30.83 -0.43
C ASP A 302 0.59 -29.66 0.51
N SER A 303 1.53 -28.79 0.14
CA SER A 303 2.03 -27.67 0.94
C SER A 303 1.74 -26.31 0.30
N TYR A 304 1.87 -25.24 1.09
CA TYR A 304 1.73 -23.87 0.59
C TYR A 304 2.92 -23.03 1.04
N TRP A 305 3.76 -22.63 0.10
CA TRP A 305 5.03 -21.97 0.40
C TRP A 305 4.90 -20.45 0.35
N LEU A 306 5.56 -19.78 1.28
CA LEU A 306 5.87 -18.35 1.26
C LEU A 306 7.36 -18.17 0.99
N ARG A 307 7.71 -17.28 0.07
CA ARG A 307 9.06 -16.76 -0.11
C ARG A 307 9.05 -15.25 0.01
N VAL A 308 10.05 -14.70 0.71
CA VAL A 308 10.25 -13.26 0.90
C VAL A 308 11.67 -12.89 0.48
N TRP A 309 11.80 -11.92 -0.41
CA TRP A 309 13.06 -11.34 -0.84
C TRP A 309 13.15 -9.88 -0.44
N ILE A 310 14.38 -9.42 -0.15
CA ILE A 310 14.72 -8.00 -0.11
C ILE A 310 15.42 -7.63 -1.41
N LEU A 311 15.26 -6.38 -1.83
CA LEU A 311 16.08 -5.79 -2.87
C LEU A 311 17.34 -5.18 -2.25
N GLU A 312 18.52 -5.69 -2.63
CA GLU A 312 19.81 -5.13 -2.23
C GLU A 312 20.51 -4.51 -3.45
N GLU A 313 21.15 -3.36 -3.23
CA GLU A 313 21.96 -2.67 -4.23
C GLU A 313 23.44 -2.85 -3.92
N SER A 314 24.19 -3.41 -4.86
CA SER A 314 25.64 -3.57 -4.75
C SER A 314 26.31 -3.16 -6.05
N CYS A 315 27.24 -2.19 -6.00
CA CYS A 315 27.97 -1.68 -7.17
C CYS A 315 27.04 -1.24 -8.33
N GLY A 316 25.93 -0.55 -8.02
CA GLY A 316 24.93 -0.10 -9.00
C GLY A 316 24.09 -1.23 -9.63
N ARG A 317 24.22 -2.47 -9.13
CA ARG A 317 23.39 -3.60 -9.56
C ARG A 317 22.38 -3.95 -8.48
N MET A 318 21.12 -3.94 -8.89
CA MET A 318 19.99 -4.40 -8.09
C MET A 318 19.88 -5.92 -8.13
N LYS A 319 19.82 -6.54 -6.95
CA LYS A 319 19.68 -7.99 -6.81
C LYS A 319 18.68 -8.33 -5.72
N TRP A 320 17.74 -9.21 -6.06
CA TRP A 320 16.86 -9.82 -5.07
C TRP A 320 17.63 -10.86 -4.25
N VAL A 321 17.58 -10.74 -2.92
CA VAL A 321 18.20 -11.66 -1.97
C VAL A 321 17.11 -12.32 -1.14
N LEU A 322 17.06 -13.66 -1.16
CA LEU A 322 16.08 -14.43 -0.41
C LEU A 322 16.33 -14.25 1.09
N LYS A 323 15.33 -13.75 1.84
CA LYS A 323 15.41 -13.58 3.29
C LYS A 323 14.70 -14.69 4.05
N ASN A 324 13.57 -15.18 3.53
CA ASN A 324 12.82 -16.24 4.19
C ASN A 324 12.12 -17.13 3.16
N GLN A 325 12.06 -18.42 3.45
CA GLN A 325 11.25 -19.40 2.74
C GLN A 325 10.64 -20.37 3.76
N THR A 326 9.31 -20.49 3.78
CA THR A 326 8.61 -21.30 4.79
C THR A 326 7.38 -21.98 4.20
N ASP A 327 7.08 -23.20 4.66
CA ASP A 327 5.80 -23.89 4.39
C ASP A 327 4.74 -23.41 5.38
N LEU A 328 3.81 -22.60 4.90
CA LEU A 328 2.72 -22.02 5.68
C LEU A 328 1.77 -23.11 6.19
N LYS A 329 1.53 -24.18 5.43
CA LYS A 329 0.60 -25.24 5.85
C LYS A 329 1.17 -25.98 7.04
N SER A 330 2.43 -26.40 6.98
CA SER A 330 3.09 -27.06 8.12
C SER A 330 3.25 -26.13 9.32
N LEU A 331 3.57 -24.86 9.10
CA LEU A 331 3.71 -23.86 10.17
C LEU A 331 2.40 -23.64 10.94
N LEU A 332 1.27 -23.71 10.25
CA LEU A 332 -0.05 -23.44 10.81
C LEU A 332 -0.81 -24.71 11.23
N ALA A 333 -0.41 -25.89 10.74
CA ALA A 333 -0.99 -27.18 11.14
C ALA A 333 -0.88 -27.45 12.65
N CYS A 334 0.15 -26.93 13.30
CA CYS A 334 0.36 -27.09 14.74
C CYS A 334 -0.45 -26.11 15.61
N ARG A 335 -1.28 -25.23 15.02
CA ARG A 335 -2.04 -24.23 15.75
C ARG A 335 -3.53 -24.42 15.52
N LYS A 336 -4.20 -25.04 16.50
CA LYS A 336 -5.65 -24.94 16.61
C LYS A 336 -6.03 -23.45 16.75
N VAL A 337 -7.25 -23.11 16.35
CA VAL A 337 -7.79 -21.74 16.33
C VAL A 337 -7.87 -21.10 17.74
N ASP A 338 -7.47 -21.80 18.80
CA ASP A 338 -7.84 -21.50 20.19
C ASP A 338 -6.76 -20.98 21.15
N GLU A 339 -5.56 -20.62 20.71
CA GLU A 339 -4.60 -20.00 21.65
C GLU A 339 -4.56 -18.48 21.49
N GLN A 340 -5.54 -17.84 22.13
CA GLN A 340 -5.64 -16.39 22.32
C GLN A 340 -4.44 -15.88 23.12
N PHE A 341 -3.52 -15.21 22.44
CA PHE A 341 -2.62 -14.24 23.09
C PHE A 341 -2.84 -12.88 22.44
N GLY A 342 -3.80 -12.14 22.98
CA GLY A 342 -4.12 -10.75 22.62
C GLY A 342 -5.47 -10.57 21.94
N ARG A 343 -6.13 -9.43 22.21
CA ARG A 343 -7.42 -9.08 21.59
C ARG A 343 -7.26 -9.09 20.05
N PRO A 344 -8.05 -9.90 19.31
CA PRO A 344 -8.03 -9.93 17.85
C PRO A 344 -8.25 -8.55 17.24
N TRP A 345 -7.76 -8.34 16.02
CA TRP A 345 -8.15 -7.14 15.27
C TRP A 345 -9.62 -7.27 14.89
N ILE A 346 -10.33 -6.15 14.94
CA ILE A 346 -11.76 -6.07 14.67
C ILE A 346 -11.92 -5.61 13.22
N LEU A 347 -12.68 -6.38 12.44
CA LEU A 347 -13.20 -5.94 11.15
C LEU A 347 -14.38 -5.00 11.41
N ARG A 348 -14.35 -3.81 10.80
CA ARG A 348 -15.43 -2.82 10.94
C ARG A 348 -16.69 -3.11 10.13
N ASP A 349 -16.60 -4.04 9.17
CA ASP A 349 -17.70 -4.55 8.34
C ASP A 349 -18.54 -3.44 7.68
N ILE A 350 -17.85 -2.54 7.00
CA ILE A 350 -18.41 -1.27 6.52
C ILE A 350 -19.54 -1.51 5.52
N ASN A 351 -19.36 -2.45 4.59
CA ASN A 351 -20.36 -2.72 3.56
C ASN A 351 -21.63 -3.38 4.11
N TYR A 352 -21.55 -4.13 5.21
CA TYR A 352 -22.73 -4.73 5.85
C TYR A 352 -23.64 -3.65 6.44
N TYR A 353 -23.06 -2.72 7.20
CA TYR A 353 -23.82 -1.63 7.81
C TYR A 353 -24.31 -0.60 6.79
N GLU A 354 -23.50 -0.23 5.77
CA GLU A 354 -23.95 0.69 4.69
C GLU A 354 -25.15 0.15 3.89
N LYS A 355 -25.36 -1.17 3.86
CA LYS A 355 -26.52 -1.81 3.21
C LYS A 355 -27.74 -1.95 4.13
N ARG A 356 -27.56 -1.79 5.45
CA ARG A 356 -28.62 -1.90 6.46
C ARG A 356 -29.39 -0.59 6.64
N ASP A 357 -28.80 0.56 6.32
CA ASP A 357 -29.38 1.93 6.42
C ASP A 357 -30.56 2.20 5.45
N LYS A 358 -31.34 1.19 5.06
CA LYS A 358 -32.55 1.38 4.25
C LYS A 358 -33.85 0.87 4.85
N ASP A 359 -33.87 0.05 5.90
CA ASP A 359 -35.16 -0.48 6.38
C ASP A 359 -35.31 -0.78 7.89
N ASP A 360 -34.32 -0.64 8.77
CA ASP A 360 -34.53 -0.92 10.22
C ASP A 360 -33.73 0.03 11.14
N ASP A 361 -34.41 1.02 11.72
CA ASP A 361 -33.88 2.04 12.64
C ASP A 361 -33.75 1.56 14.12
N ASP A 362 -34.06 0.30 14.42
CA ASP A 362 -34.24 -0.17 15.82
C ASP A 362 -33.01 -0.90 16.43
N GLU A 363 -31.88 -1.05 15.73
CA GLU A 363 -30.70 -1.83 16.22
C GLU A 363 -29.41 -1.00 16.43
N GLU A 364 -29.38 0.32 16.21
CA GLU A 364 -28.17 1.13 16.54
C GLU A 364 -27.87 1.15 18.05
N GLU A 365 -28.89 0.99 18.92
CA GLU A 365 -28.71 0.80 20.37
C GLU A 365 -28.02 -0.54 20.72
N GLU A 366 -28.20 -1.61 19.93
CA GLU A 366 -27.58 -2.91 20.21
C GLU A 366 -26.05 -2.91 19.99
N VAL A 367 -25.53 -2.10 19.07
CA VAL A 367 -24.08 -2.00 18.86
C VAL A 367 -23.41 -1.19 19.97
N GLU A 368 -24.07 -0.14 20.48
CA GLU A 368 -23.60 0.60 21.66
C GLU A 368 -23.75 -0.20 22.95
N GLU A 369 -24.80 -1.03 23.09
CA GLU A 369 -24.95 -2.00 24.18
C GLU A 369 -23.94 -3.15 24.09
N MET A 370 -23.63 -3.70 22.91
CA MET A 370 -22.57 -4.71 22.74
C MET A 370 -21.20 -4.15 23.12
N VAL A 371 -20.88 -2.89 22.75
CA VAL A 371 -19.63 -2.23 23.14
C VAL A 371 -19.55 -1.99 24.66
N LYS A 372 -20.69 -1.80 25.33
CA LYS A 372 -20.78 -1.72 26.80
C LYS A 372 -20.74 -3.09 27.50
N GLN A 373 -21.29 -4.16 26.90
CA GLN A 373 -21.24 -5.53 27.43
C GLN A 373 -19.86 -6.19 27.31
N PHE A 374 -18.93 -5.61 26.54
CA PHE A 374 -17.52 -6.03 26.48
C PHE A 374 -16.59 -5.29 27.46
N GLN A 375 -17.12 -4.70 28.54
CA GLN A 375 -16.38 -4.58 29.79
C GLN A 375 -16.51 -5.92 30.53
N TRP A 376 -15.51 -6.78 30.37
CA TRP A 376 -15.40 -7.95 31.24
C TRP A 376 -14.12 -7.90 32.07
N ASP A 377 -14.34 -8.17 33.35
CA ASP A 377 -13.39 -8.21 34.45
C ASP A 377 -12.33 -9.28 34.23
N SER A 378 -11.20 -9.10 34.88
CA SER A 378 -9.93 -9.79 34.63
C SER A 378 -9.90 -11.32 34.88
N ASP A 379 -11.01 -11.98 35.24
CA ASP A 379 -10.97 -13.32 35.89
C ASP A 379 -11.98 -14.40 35.37
N ASP A 380 -12.61 -14.31 34.18
CA ASP A 380 -13.33 -15.49 33.61
C ASP A 380 -12.59 -16.16 32.44
N ASP A 381 -12.14 -17.40 32.72
CA ASP A 381 -11.55 -18.34 31.77
C ASP A 381 -12.61 -19.31 31.19
N ASN A 382 -13.70 -18.80 30.61
CA ASN A 382 -14.58 -19.66 29.80
C ASN A 382 -15.46 -18.88 28.82
N ASN A 383 -15.11 -18.92 27.54
CA ASN A 383 -16.14 -18.92 26.49
C ASN A 383 -15.66 -19.62 25.22
N ILE A 384 -16.21 -20.82 25.00
CA ILE A 384 -16.02 -21.68 23.84
C ILE A 384 -17.06 -21.29 22.79
N LEU A 385 -16.64 -20.91 21.59
CA LEU A 385 -17.50 -20.95 20.42
C LEU A 385 -17.20 -22.24 19.64
N GLN A 386 -18.11 -23.22 19.74
CA GLN A 386 -18.13 -24.38 18.86
C GLN A 386 -18.40 -23.90 17.43
N ILE A 387 -17.42 -24.08 16.54
CA ILE A 387 -17.67 -24.08 15.10
C ILE A 387 -17.95 -25.53 14.73
N GLY A 388 -19.16 -25.77 14.23
CA GLY A 388 -19.67 -27.10 13.90
C GLY A 388 -18.72 -27.91 13.03
N ASP A 389 -18.62 -29.18 13.40
CA ASP A 389 -18.00 -30.27 12.65
C ASP A 389 -18.69 -30.44 11.28
N ASN A 390 -18.21 -29.71 10.27
CA ASN A 390 -18.21 -30.11 8.86
C ASN A 390 -17.57 -29.03 8.00
N VAL A 391 -16.23 -29.05 7.90
CA VAL A 391 -15.54 -28.41 6.77
C VAL A 391 -14.44 -29.36 6.33
N ASP A 392 -14.86 -30.34 5.53
CA ASP A 392 -14.19 -30.78 4.31
C ASP A 392 -12.78 -30.21 4.09
N ASP A 393 -11.79 -31.11 3.95
CA ASP A 393 -10.34 -30.91 3.83
C ASP A 393 -9.93 -30.15 2.54
N TYR A 394 -10.63 -29.07 2.21
CA TYR A 394 -10.42 -28.23 1.03
C TYR A 394 -9.17 -27.38 1.17
N TYR A 395 -8.41 -27.33 0.08
CA TYR A 395 -7.18 -26.58 -0.16
C TYR A 395 -7.15 -25.18 0.52
N ARG A 396 -6.56 -25.09 1.71
CA ARG A 396 -6.19 -23.80 2.30
C ARG A 396 -5.22 -23.09 1.37
N PHE A 397 -5.53 -21.84 1.03
CA PHE A 397 -4.65 -20.99 0.23
C PHE A 397 -4.28 -19.73 0.99
N TYR A 398 -3.11 -19.20 0.69
CA TYR A 398 -2.56 -18.04 1.35
C TYR A 398 -2.22 -16.97 0.34
N THR A 399 -2.66 -15.72 0.58
CA THR A 399 -2.23 -14.56 -0.22
C THR A 399 -1.62 -13.49 0.67
N VAL A 400 -0.76 -12.66 0.10
CA VAL A 400 -0.10 -11.57 0.83
C VAL A 400 -1.03 -10.37 0.90
N LEU A 401 -1.25 -9.86 2.12
CA LEU A 401 -1.99 -8.64 2.36
C LEU A 401 -1.10 -7.38 2.35
N GLY A 402 0.18 -7.54 2.64
CA GLY A 402 1.19 -6.48 2.55
C GLY A 402 2.30 -6.61 3.58
N PHE A 403 3.22 -5.66 3.60
CA PHE A 403 4.36 -5.64 4.52
C PHE A 403 4.16 -4.63 5.65
N HIS A 404 4.62 -4.96 6.85
CA HIS A 404 4.70 -3.98 7.92
C HIS A 404 5.85 -2.99 7.61
N PRO A 405 5.59 -1.67 7.53
CA PRO A 405 6.58 -0.70 7.04
C PRO A 405 7.82 -0.54 7.94
N TYR A 406 7.71 -0.84 9.23
CA TYR A 406 8.81 -0.68 10.22
C TYR A 406 9.28 -1.96 10.92
N LYS A 407 8.70 -3.11 10.59
CA LYS A 407 9.03 -4.40 11.21
C LYS A 407 9.11 -5.46 10.11
N GLU A 408 10.00 -6.43 10.29
CA GLU A 408 10.15 -7.59 9.39
C GLU A 408 8.96 -8.56 9.56
N VAL A 409 7.80 -8.11 9.10
CA VAL A 409 6.51 -8.80 9.18
C VAL A 409 5.81 -8.70 7.84
N VAL A 410 5.27 -9.82 7.38
CA VAL A 410 4.37 -9.88 6.24
C VAL A 410 2.98 -10.27 6.73
N PHE A 411 1.98 -9.52 6.30
CA PHE A 411 0.58 -9.81 6.56
C PHE A 411 0.06 -10.78 5.51
N LEU A 412 -0.66 -11.80 5.94
CA LEU A 412 -1.18 -12.86 5.09
C LEU A 412 -2.67 -13.02 5.33
N ASN A 413 -3.36 -13.47 4.30
CA ASN A 413 -4.73 -13.90 4.34
C ASN A 413 -4.74 -15.44 4.24
N GLU A 414 -5.45 -16.12 5.14
CA GLU A 414 -5.76 -17.55 5.07
C GLU A 414 -7.19 -17.74 4.55
N SER A 415 -7.31 -18.32 3.35
CA SER A 415 -8.56 -18.72 2.70
C SER A 415 -9.64 -17.64 2.57
N ARG A 416 -9.28 -16.35 2.59
CA ARG A 416 -10.18 -15.18 2.59
C ARG A 416 -11.00 -15.04 3.87
N ILE A 417 -10.59 -15.71 4.95
CA ILE A 417 -11.35 -15.78 6.20
C ILE A 417 -10.57 -15.12 7.35
N ARG A 418 -9.29 -15.43 7.46
CA ARG A 418 -8.47 -15.07 8.61
C ARG A 418 -7.24 -14.27 8.20
N GLY A 419 -6.92 -13.24 8.97
CA GLY A 419 -5.72 -12.43 8.82
C GLY A 419 -4.61 -12.96 9.71
N LEU A 420 -3.38 -12.98 9.21
CA LEU A 420 -2.19 -13.44 9.94
C LEU A 420 -1.07 -12.41 9.81
N ALA A 421 -0.25 -12.26 10.84
CA ALA A 421 1.02 -11.53 10.79
C ALA A 421 2.18 -12.50 10.98
N TYR A 422 2.99 -12.70 9.94
CA TYR A 422 4.14 -13.59 9.98
C TYR A 422 5.44 -12.80 10.16
N HIS A 423 6.12 -13.02 11.27
CA HIS A 423 7.42 -12.44 11.63
C HIS A 423 8.55 -13.29 11.06
N PHE A 424 9.01 -12.97 9.85
CA PHE A 424 9.93 -13.81 9.09
C PHE A 424 11.39 -13.80 9.60
N ASN A 425 11.71 -13.01 10.64
CA ASN A 425 12.99 -13.06 11.35
C ASN A 425 13.08 -14.20 12.38
N ASN A 426 11.96 -14.60 12.97
CA ASN A 426 11.92 -15.59 14.04
C ASN A 426 10.84 -16.66 13.83
N SER A 427 10.25 -16.68 12.64
CA SER A 427 9.19 -17.60 12.21
C SER A 427 7.96 -17.63 13.11
N LYS A 428 7.69 -16.55 13.87
CA LYS A 428 6.47 -16.46 14.68
C LYS A 428 5.29 -15.98 13.84
N VAL A 429 4.13 -16.58 14.05
CA VAL A 429 2.85 -16.10 13.49
C VAL A 429 2.03 -15.48 14.61
N GLN A 430 1.34 -14.39 14.32
CA GLN A 430 0.29 -13.82 15.17
C GLN A 430 -1.04 -13.89 14.42
N ASP A 431 -2.09 -14.31 15.10
CA ASP A 431 -3.44 -14.25 14.56
C ASP A 431 -3.96 -12.81 14.64
N LEU A 432 -4.51 -12.31 13.53
CA LEU A 432 -5.17 -11.01 13.49
C LEU A 432 -6.69 -11.13 13.65
N GLY A 433 -7.24 -12.33 13.56
CA GLY A 433 -8.67 -12.58 13.61
C GLY A 433 -9.33 -12.61 12.24
N TYR A 434 -10.64 -12.47 12.24
CA TYR A 434 -11.48 -12.59 11.06
C TYR A 434 -11.39 -11.33 10.18
N ILE A 435 -11.23 -11.52 8.88
CA ILE A 435 -11.07 -10.42 7.90
C ILE A 435 -12.17 -10.39 6.84
N ARG A 436 -13.04 -11.40 6.81
CA ARG A 436 -14.11 -11.53 5.82
C ARG A 436 -15.34 -10.74 6.27
N PRO A 437 -15.94 -9.90 5.40
CA PRO A 437 -17.21 -9.23 5.71
C PRO A 437 -18.35 -10.20 5.95
N ARG A 438 -19.33 -9.83 6.77
CA ARG A 438 -20.54 -10.64 6.97
C ARG A 438 -21.28 -10.79 5.65
N ASN A 439 -21.86 -11.97 5.43
CA ASN A 439 -22.61 -12.31 4.22
C ASN A 439 -21.84 -12.14 2.90
N TYR A 440 -20.50 -12.05 2.96
CA TYR A 440 -19.63 -11.95 1.80
C TYR A 440 -18.83 -13.24 1.61
N GLY A 441 -18.99 -13.90 0.46
CA GLY A 441 -18.34 -15.18 0.18
C GLY A 441 -18.75 -15.77 -1.16
N GLY A 442 -18.32 -17.00 -1.41
CA GLY A 442 -18.59 -17.74 -2.65
C GLY A 442 -17.37 -17.90 -3.55
N PRO A 443 -17.49 -18.67 -4.65
CA PRO A 443 -16.35 -19.04 -5.51
C PRO A 443 -15.66 -17.85 -6.18
N THR A 444 -16.41 -16.77 -6.43
CA THR A 444 -15.95 -15.56 -7.13
C THR A 444 -15.36 -14.51 -6.20
N ALA A 445 -15.64 -14.56 -4.90
CA ALA A 445 -15.20 -13.57 -3.93
C ALA A 445 -13.67 -13.63 -3.74
N HIS A 446 -12.96 -12.55 -3.97
CA HIS A 446 -11.51 -12.42 -3.80
C HIS A 446 -11.12 -10.99 -3.39
N ILE A 447 -9.93 -10.87 -2.80
CA ILE A 447 -9.32 -9.58 -2.46
C ILE A 447 -8.62 -9.05 -3.70
N LYS A 448 -9.06 -7.91 -4.22
CA LYS A 448 -8.42 -7.21 -5.35
C LYS A 448 -7.10 -6.57 -4.93
N MET A 449 -7.14 -5.83 -3.82
CA MET A 449 -5.98 -5.13 -3.25
C MET A 449 -6.10 -5.03 -1.74
N SER A 450 -4.96 -4.91 -1.07
CA SER A 450 -4.92 -4.63 0.36
C SER A 450 -3.66 -3.88 0.73
N PHE A 451 -3.78 -3.01 1.74
CA PHE A 451 -2.69 -2.13 2.15
C PHE A 451 -2.61 -1.98 3.67
N PRO A 452 -1.45 -2.32 4.27
CA PRO A 452 -1.16 -1.95 5.64
C PRO A 452 -1.17 -0.43 5.79
N TYR A 453 -1.98 0.05 6.73
CA TYR A 453 -2.26 1.46 6.90
C TYR A 453 -1.50 2.05 8.09
N THR A 454 -0.82 3.16 7.84
CA THR A 454 -0.14 3.97 8.86
C THR A 454 -0.71 5.39 8.82
N PRO A 455 -1.49 5.83 9.82
CA PRO A 455 -2.22 7.11 9.77
C PRO A 455 -1.34 8.33 9.50
N CYS A 456 -1.63 9.13 8.48
CA CYS A 456 -0.90 10.38 8.20
C CYS A 456 -1.65 11.59 8.77
N TRP A 457 -1.15 12.19 9.85
CA TRP A 457 -1.80 13.34 10.48
C TRP A 457 -1.34 14.70 9.92
N MET A 458 -0.67 14.70 8.76
CA MET A 458 -0.39 15.94 8.03
C MET A 458 -1.67 16.34 7.27
N GLY A 459 -2.30 17.44 7.68
CA GLY A 459 -3.48 17.96 6.97
C GLY A 459 -3.13 19.10 6.01
N GLU A 460 -4.07 19.43 5.12
CA GLU A 460 -3.93 20.51 4.14
C GLU A 460 -4.13 21.91 4.77
N TYR A 461 -3.49 22.92 4.19
CA TYR A 461 -3.84 24.32 4.43
C TYR A 461 -5.18 24.62 3.73
N PRO A 462 -6.10 25.41 4.32
CA PRO A 462 -7.06 26.12 3.49
C PRO A 462 -6.28 26.99 2.51
N VAL A 463 -6.64 26.93 1.23
CA VAL A 463 -6.16 27.86 0.21
C VAL A 463 -6.43 29.26 0.76
N GLN A 464 -5.36 30.01 1.06
CA GLN A 464 -5.51 31.43 1.34
C GLN A 464 -5.99 32.08 0.04
N SER A 465 -7.27 32.45 0.04
CA SER A 465 -7.91 33.31 -0.96
C SER A 465 -7.29 34.70 -0.97
#